data_AF-S4XGQ7-F1
#
_entry.id   AF-S4XGQ7-F1
#
_cell.length_a   1.000
_cell.length_b   1.000
_cell.length_c   1.000
_cell.angle_alpha   90.00
_cell.angle_beta   90.00
_cell.angle_gamma   90.00
#
_symmetry.space_group_name_H-M   'P 1'
#
loop_
_entity.id
_entity.type
_entity.pdbx_description
1 polymer ?
#
loop_
_entity_poly.entity_id
_entity_poly.type
_entity_poly.pdbx_seq_one_letter_code
_entity_poly.pdbx_strand_id
1 'polypeptide(L)'
;MAQSNVSLGADDLPATRLPPDDRPTAELERPGLFARETQQRATIPSRPLLGVLPLARVVPQDVHSVIDYSNGIIVALAGLSARKPSARIAGVILGASVVSVSLLTDYRLSLAKLIPIEVHEVIDHAWGASAIAAPFVLGYAKRSPLAALIHAATGAATILGSLLTDYRAVRGVGRRARIA
;
A
#
# COMPACT_ATOMS: atom_id res chain seq x y z
N MET A 1 -36.34 -26.60 -77.07
CA MET A 1 -37.13 -26.83 -75.84
C MET A 1 -36.27 -27.65 -74.90
N ALA A 2 -35.64 -27.01 -73.91
CA ALA A 2 -34.63 -27.62 -73.06
C ALA A 2 -35.16 -27.71 -71.61
N GLN A 3 -35.15 -28.92 -71.05
CA GLN A 3 -35.22 -29.15 -69.61
C GLN A 3 -34.11 -30.14 -69.28
N SER A 4 -33.13 -29.72 -68.49
CA SER A 4 -32.17 -30.59 -67.82
C SER A 4 -32.25 -30.28 -66.33
N ASN A 5 -32.82 -31.21 -65.57
CA ASN A 5 -32.87 -31.14 -64.10
C ASN A 5 -31.51 -31.55 -63.54
N VAL A 6 -30.78 -30.61 -62.95
CA VAL A 6 -29.61 -30.89 -62.11
C VAL A 6 -30.04 -30.71 -60.66
N SER A 7 -30.10 -31.81 -59.92
CA SER A 7 -30.27 -31.82 -58.46
C SER A 7 -28.89 -31.61 -57.82
N LEU A 8 -28.68 -30.45 -57.19
CA LEU A 8 -27.51 -30.18 -56.36
C LEU A 8 -27.83 -30.59 -54.92
N GLY A 9 -27.21 -31.67 -54.45
CA GLY A 9 -27.26 -32.11 -53.06
C GLY A 9 -26.52 -31.13 -52.14
N ALA A 10 -27.04 -30.94 -50.94
CA ALA A 10 -26.56 -29.95 -49.96
C ALA A 10 -25.34 -30.42 -49.14
N ASP A 11 -24.53 -31.35 -49.67
CA ASP A 11 -23.57 -32.10 -48.85
C ASP A 11 -22.08 -31.79 -49.12
N ASP A 12 -21.76 -30.87 -50.04
CA ASP A 12 -20.39 -30.66 -50.52
C ASP A 12 -19.66 -29.43 -49.92
N LEU A 13 -19.99 -29.01 -48.70
CA LEU A 13 -19.17 -28.00 -48.01
C LEU A 13 -17.99 -28.66 -47.26
N PRO A 14 -16.73 -28.24 -47.50
CA PRO A 14 -15.60 -28.77 -46.76
C PRO A 14 -15.75 -28.40 -45.28
N ALA A 15 -15.94 -29.42 -44.44
CA ALA A 15 -15.96 -29.28 -42.99
C ALA A 15 -14.62 -28.67 -42.52
N THR A 16 -14.65 -27.38 -42.24
CA THR A 16 -13.55 -26.71 -41.55
C THR A 16 -13.53 -27.28 -40.14
N ARG A 17 -12.65 -28.24 -39.85
CA ARG A 17 -12.43 -28.71 -38.48
C ARG A 17 -11.94 -27.53 -37.66
N LEU A 18 -12.82 -26.97 -36.83
CA LEU A 18 -12.38 -26.17 -35.69
C LEU A 18 -11.47 -27.05 -34.82
N PRO A 19 -10.31 -26.56 -34.37
CA PRO A 19 -9.54 -27.27 -33.37
C PRO A 19 -10.43 -27.52 -32.14
N PRO A 20 -10.30 -28.68 -31.47
CA PRO A 20 -10.96 -28.88 -30.20
C PRO A 20 -10.60 -27.72 -29.27
N ASP A 21 -11.61 -27.16 -28.61
CA ASP A 21 -11.41 -26.10 -27.63
C ASP A 21 -10.83 -26.76 -26.38
N ASP A 22 -9.51 -26.96 -26.41
CA ASP A 22 -8.73 -27.65 -25.36
C ASP A 22 -8.58 -26.82 -24.09
N ARG A 23 -9.30 -25.69 -23.96
CA ARG A 23 -9.31 -24.98 -22.69
C ARG A 23 -10.08 -25.81 -21.68
N PRO A 24 -9.45 -26.28 -20.59
CA PRO A 24 -10.17 -27.02 -19.58
C PRO A 24 -11.30 -26.13 -19.03
N THR A 25 -12.54 -26.48 -19.38
CA THR A 25 -13.79 -25.86 -18.89
C THR A 25 -13.85 -25.85 -17.36
N ALA A 26 -13.04 -26.66 -16.69
CA ALA A 26 -12.82 -26.68 -15.25
C ALA A 26 -12.27 -25.36 -14.66
N GLU A 27 -11.70 -24.45 -15.46
CA GLU A 27 -11.21 -23.15 -14.97
C GLU A 27 -12.30 -22.07 -14.94
N LEU A 28 -13.33 -22.20 -15.78
CA LEU A 28 -14.50 -21.30 -15.81
C LEU A 28 -15.55 -21.66 -14.74
N GLU A 29 -15.56 -22.90 -14.26
CA GLU A 29 -16.49 -23.39 -13.23
C GLU A 29 -15.94 -23.38 -11.80
N ARG A 30 -14.98 -22.49 -11.49
CA ARG A 30 -14.62 -22.20 -10.09
C ARG A 30 -15.28 -20.88 -9.66
N PRO A 31 -16.59 -20.85 -9.38
CA PRO A 31 -17.28 -19.64 -8.90
C PRO A 31 -16.66 -19.10 -7.59
N GLY A 32 -15.86 -19.92 -6.88
CA GLY A 32 -15.08 -19.50 -5.72
C GLY A 32 -13.75 -18.81 -6.00
N LEU A 33 -13.15 -18.92 -7.20
CA LEU A 33 -11.83 -18.32 -7.49
C LEU A 33 -11.96 -16.81 -7.71
N PHE A 34 -12.87 -16.39 -8.58
CA PHE A 34 -13.19 -14.97 -8.80
C PHE A 34 -13.76 -14.31 -7.55
N ALA A 35 -14.64 -15.01 -6.80
CA ALA A 35 -15.14 -14.51 -5.53
C ALA A 35 -14.00 -14.30 -4.51
N ARG A 36 -13.03 -15.25 -4.42
CA ARG A 36 -11.84 -15.11 -3.57
C ARG A 36 -10.91 -13.99 -4.02
N GLU A 37 -10.65 -13.82 -5.31
CA GLU A 37 -9.83 -12.70 -5.83
C GLU A 37 -10.49 -11.35 -5.55
N THR A 38 -11.81 -11.27 -5.68
CA THR A 38 -12.58 -10.04 -5.39
C THR A 38 -12.60 -9.75 -3.88
N GLN A 39 -12.70 -10.79 -3.03
CA GLN A 39 -12.57 -10.66 -1.57
C GLN A 39 -11.14 -10.29 -1.14
N GLN A 40 -10.11 -10.78 -1.83
CA GLN A 40 -8.71 -10.41 -1.60
C GLN A 40 -8.41 -8.95 -1.97
N ARG A 41 -9.18 -8.35 -2.89
CA ARG A 41 -9.13 -6.91 -3.18
C ARG A 41 -9.89 -6.04 -2.18
N ALA A 42 -10.82 -6.60 -1.42
CA ALA A 42 -11.63 -5.85 -0.46
C ALA A 42 -10.80 -5.51 0.79
N THR A 43 -10.19 -4.32 0.80
CA THR A 43 -9.51 -3.78 1.97
C THR A 43 -10.49 -3.16 2.95
N ILE A 44 -10.20 -3.27 4.23
CA ILE A 44 -11.07 -2.86 5.34
C ILE A 44 -10.67 -1.45 5.79
N PRO A 45 -11.55 -0.43 5.71
CA PRO A 45 -11.20 0.92 6.13
C PRO A 45 -10.89 0.97 7.63
N SER A 46 -9.92 1.82 8.01
CA SER A 46 -9.58 2.10 9.42
C SER A 46 -10.77 2.67 10.18
N ARG A 47 -10.83 2.40 11.48
CA ARG A 47 -11.73 3.14 12.36
C ARG A 47 -11.19 4.55 12.58
N PRO A 48 -12.07 5.55 12.74
CA PRO A 48 -11.60 6.90 13.01
C PRO A 48 -10.89 6.96 14.37
N LEU A 49 -9.66 7.46 14.39
CA LEU A 49 -8.96 7.72 15.65
C LEU A 49 -9.58 8.95 16.33
N LEU A 50 -9.82 8.83 17.64
CA LEU A 50 -10.49 9.86 18.45
C LEU A 50 -11.86 10.31 17.88
N GLY A 51 -12.45 9.53 16.98
CA GLY A 51 -13.69 9.86 16.28
C GLY A 51 -13.54 10.89 15.15
N VAL A 52 -12.33 11.39 14.86
CA VAL A 52 -12.12 12.52 13.92
C VAL A 52 -11.03 12.30 12.87
N LEU A 53 -10.03 11.46 13.12
CA LEU A 53 -8.92 11.24 12.18
C LEU A 53 -9.08 9.93 11.40
N PRO A 54 -8.62 9.87 10.13
CA PRO A 54 -8.06 10.97 9.33
C PRO A 54 -9.13 12.01 8.97
N LEU A 55 -8.72 13.26 8.73
CA LEU A 55 -9.63 14.39 8.43
C LEU A 55 -10.33 14.23 7.08
N ALA A 56 -9.62 13.64 6.11
CA ALA A 56 -10.16 13.27 4.80
C ALA A 56 -9.52 11.95 4.34
N ARG A 57 -10.19 11.26 3.42
CA ARG A 57 -9.78 9.96 2.89
C ARG A 57 -9.54 10.07 1.38
N VAL A 58 -8.49 10.80 1.01
CA VAL A 58 -8.20 11.16 -0.40
C VAL A 58 -6.90 10.57 -0.92
N VAL A 59 -5.92 10.31 -0.04
CA VAL A 59 -4.66 9.65 -0.41
C VAL A 59 -4.87 8.12 -0.31
N PRO A 60 -4.73 7.36 -1.40
CA PRO A 60 -4.87 5.90 -1.35
C PRO A 60 -3.83 5.25 -0.43
N GLN A 61 -4.21 4.21 0.31
CA GLN A 61 -3.32 3.46 1.21
C GLN A 61 -1.99 3.05 0.54
N ASP A 62 -2.03 2.54 -0.69
CA ASP A 62 -0.82 2.07 -1.37
C ASP A 62 0.13 3.24 -1.71
N VAL A 63 -0.40 4.42 -2.03
CA VAL A 63 0.39 5.64 -2.26
C VAL A 63 1.07 6.06 -0.96
N HIS A 64 0.33 6.12 0.14
CA HIS A 64 0.89 6.40 1.47
C HIS A 64 2.00 5.41 1.83
N SER A 65 1.76 4.11 1.63
CA SER A 65 2.71 3.05 1.96
C SER A 65 4.03 3.18 1.19
N VAL A 66 3.98 3.60 -0.09
CA VAL A 66 5.20 3.90 -0.87
C VAL A 66 5.93 5.12 -0.30
N ILE A 67 5.18 6.17 0.06
CA ILE A 67 5.73 7.39 0.66
C ILE A 67 6.46 7.07 1.96
N ASP A 68 5.96 6.15 2.80
CA ASP A 68 6.65 5.78 4.04
C ASP A 68 8.02 5.16 3.80
N TYR A 69 8.11 4.22 2.85
CA TYR A 69 9.39 3.61 2.47
C TYR A 69 10.35 4.66 1.91
N SER A 70 9.87 5.54 1.04
CA SER A 70 10.65 6.67 0.51
C SER A 70 11.13 7.61 1.62
N ASN A 71 10.25 7.99 2.55
CA ASN A 71 10.55 8.87 3.67
C ASN A 71 11.61 8.26 4.58
N GLY A 72 11.52 6.96 4.87
CA GLY A 72 12.50 6.27 5.68
C GLY A 72 13.90 6.28 5.07
N ILE A 73 13.99 6.01 3.76
CA ILE A 73 15.26 6.08 3.02
C ILE A 73 15.80 7.51 3.00
N ILE A 74 14.96 8.49 2.65
CA ILE A 74 15.35 9.91 2.58
C ILE A 74 15.89 10.42 3.92
N VAL A 75 15.20 10.12 5.03
CA VAL A 75 15.61 10.53 6.38
C VAL A 75 16.90 9.83 6.81
N ALA A 76 17.03 8.52 6.54
CA ALA A 76 18.26 7.80 6.82
C ALA A 76 19.46 8.38 6.07
N LEU A 77 19.32 8.61 4.76
CA LEU A 77 20.39 9.16 3.93
C LEU A 77 20.74 10.60 4.33
N ALA A 78 19.75 11.45 4.61
CA ALA A 78 19.97 12.81 5.09
C ALA A 78 20.76 12.83 6.40
N GLY A 79 20.43 11.93 7.34
CA GLY A 79 21.18 11.73 8.56
C GLY A 79 22.62 11.26 8.30
N LEU A 80 22.80 10.21 7.49
CA LEU A 80 24.12 9.63 7.20
C LEU A 80 25.07 10.62 6.51
N SER A 81 24.55 11.50 5.65
CA SER A 81 25.32 12.57 5.01
C SER A 81 25.66 13.73 5.95
N ALA A 82 25.07 13.80 7.15
CA ALA A 82 25.31 14.87 8.08
C ALA A 82 26.71 14.81 8.71
N ARG A 83 27.23 15.97 9.13
CA ARG A 83 28.52 16.07 9.85
C ARG A 83 28.39 15.74 11.33
N LYS A 84 27.26 16.09 11.95
CA LYS A 84 27.05 15.89 13.40
C LYS A 84 26.65 14.42 13.68
N PRO A 85 27.32 13.73 14.62
CA PRO A 85 26.94 12.35 14.98
C PRO A 85 25.49 12.19 15.42
N SER A 86 24.92 13.18 16.13
CA SER A 86 23.52 13.13 16.57
C SER A 86 22.54 13.15 15.40
N ALA A 87 22.85 13.86 14.31
CA ALA A 87 22.03 13.84 13.08
C ALA A 87 22.09 12.47 12.38
N ARG A 88 23.27 11.83 12.34
CA ARG A 88 23.45 10.48 11.78
C ARG A 88 22.63 9.45 12.54
N ILE A 89 22.77 9.43 13.86
CA ILE A 89 22.03 8.51 14.73
C ILE A 89 20.53 8.76 14.60
N ALA A 90 20.09 10.02 14.64
CA ALA A 90 18.68 10.38 14.48
C ALA A 90 18.12 9.90 13.13
N GLY A 91 18.83 10.15 12.02
CA GLY A 91 18.36 9.75 10.70
C GLY A 91 18.30 8.23 10.55
N VAL A 92 19.30 7.49 11.03
CA VAL A 92 19.28 6.02 11.00
C VAL A 92 18.12 5.47 11.83
N ILE A 93 17.91 5.96 13.05
CA ILE A 93 16.82 5.48 13.91
C ILE A 93 15.46 5.81 13.32
N LEU A 94 15.21 7.07 12.93
CA LEU A 94 13.95 7.51 12.35
C LEU A 94 13.67 6.79 11.03
N GLY A 95 14.67 6.68 10.16
CA GLY A 95 14.54 6.02 8.87
C GLY A 95 14.28 4.52 9.01
N ALA A 96 15.04 3.84 9.86
CA ALA A 96 14.82 2.41 10.12
C ALA A 96 13.46 2.17 10.81
N SER A 97 13.02 3.04 11.71
CA SER A 97 11.76 2.84 12.43
C SER A 97 10.56 2.92 11.50
N VAL A 98 10.49 3.92 10.61
CA VAL A 98 9.34 4.06 9.69
C VAL A 98 9.31 2.91 8.68
N VAL A 99 10.46 2.52 8.10
CA VAL A 99 10.54 1.34 7.21
C VAL A 99 10.09 0.08 7.96
N SER A 100 10.53 -0.10 9.20
CA SER A 100 10.17 -1.29 9.99
C SER A 100 8.67 -1.32 10.28
N VAL A 101 8.09 -0.20 10.68
CA VAL A 101 6.65 -0.09 10.91
C VAL A 101 5.89 -0.40 9.62
N SER A 102 6.29 0.19 8.49
CA SER A 102 5.74 -0.07 7.17
C SER A 102 5.78 -1.54 6.77
N LEU A 103 6.92 -2.22 6.96
CA LEU A 103 7.08 -3.65 6.67
C LEU A 103 6.17 -4.55 7.52
N LEU A 104 5.74 -4.08 8.69
CA LEU A 104 4.97 -4.86 9.66
C LEU A 104 3.49 -4.45 9.74
N THR A 105 3.08 -3.41 9.02
CA THR A 105 1.72 -2.87 9.06
C THR A 105 0.75 -3.72 8.27
N ASP A 106 -0.50 -3.83 8.72
CA ASP A 106 -1.55 -4.56 8.02
C ASP A 106 -2.08 -3.87 6.74
N TYR A 107 -1.22 -3.50 5.78
CA TYR A 107 -1.62 -2.99 4.45
C TYR A 107 -0.97 -3.79 3.32
N ARG A 108 -1.34 -3.59 2.06
CA ARG A 108 -0.95 -4.50 0.95
C ARG A 108 0.56 -4.61 0.70
N LEU A 109 1.31 -3.51 0.81
CA LEU A 109 2.75 -3.44 0.50
C LEU A 109 3.69 -3.81 1.66
N SER A 110 3.18 -4.48 2.70
CA SER A 110 4.00 -4.90 3.84
C SER A 110 4.46 -6.34 3.72
N LEU A 111 5.52 -6.68 4.44
CA LEU A 111 6.08 -8.03 4.49
C LEU A 111 5.30 -8.93 5.46
N ALA A 112 4.89 -8.39 6.60
CA ALA A 112 4.08 -9.08 7.60
C ALA A 112 2.96 -8.18 8.12
N LYS A 113 1.85 -8.78 8.56
CA LYS A 113 0.66 -8.05 9.04
C LYS A 113 0.57 -8.18 10.56
N LEU A 114 1.39 -7.43 11.26
CA LEU A 114 1.52 -7.51 12.72
C LEU A 114 0.99 -6.26 13.42
N ILE A 115 1.18 -5.09 12.81
CA ILE A 115 0.74 -3.80 13.35
C ILE A 115 -0.66 -3.50 12.79
N PRO A 116 -1.69 -3.31 13.65
CA PRO A 116 -3.01 -2.87 13.22
C PRO A 116 -2.94 -1.54 12.48
N ILE A 117 -3.79 -1.35 11.46
CA ILE A 117 -3.76 -0.13 10.64
C ILE A 117 -4.01 1.14 11.46
N GLU A 118 -4.86 1.06 12.49
CA GLU A 118 -5.11 2.17 13.41
C GLU A 118 -3.88 2.52 14.26
N VAL A 119 -3.06 1.53 14.62
CA VAL A 119 -1.82 1.77 15.38
C VAL A 119 -0.77 2.42 14.48
N HIS A 120 -0.70 2.02 13.21
CA HIS A 120 0.17 2.66 12.23
C HIS A 120 -0.17 4.15 12.04
N GLU A 121 -1.45 4.50 11.91
CA GLU A 121 -1.89 5.92 11.83
C GLU A 121 -1.45 6.72 13.08
N VAL A 122 -1.55 6.15 14.29
CA VAL A 122 -1.01 6.80 15.51
C VAL A 122 0.50 7.00 15.42
N ILE A 123 1.22 5.99 14.94
CA ILE A 123 2.67 6.04 14.77
C ILE A 123 3.07 7.13 13.79
N ASP A 124 2.35 7.34 12.69
CA ASP A 124 2.69 8.38 11.71
C ASP A 124 2.68 9.78 12.32
N HIS A 125 1.67 10.07 13.14
CA HIS A 125 1.59 11.34 13.87
C HIS A 125 2.74 11.48 14.87
N ALA A 126 3.01 10.44 15.67
CA ALA A 126 4.07 10.46 16.67
C ALA A 126 5.48 10.53 16.04
N TRP A 127 5.71 9.77 14.98
CA TRP A 127 6.96 9.75 14.23
C TRP A 127 7.18 11.08 13.52
N GLY A 128 6.15 11.63 12.86
CA GLY A 128 6.23 12.93 12.20
C GLY A 128 6.59 14.05 13.17
N ALA A 129 5.94 14.08 14.34
CA ALA A 129 6.29 15.03 15.41
C ALA A 129 7.73 14.83 15.91
N SER A 130 8.15 13.58 16.07
CA SER A 130 9.52 13.24 16.50
C SER A 130 10.57 13.68 15.47
N ALA A 131 10.31 13.49 14.17
CA ALA A 131 11.20 13.89 13.09
C ALA A 131 11.35 15.42 13.01
N ILE A 132 10.26 16.17 13.24
CA ILE A 132 10.28 17.64 13.38
C ILE A 132 11.10 18.07 14.59
N ALA A 133 10.91 17.42 15.74
CA ALA A 133 11.55 17.81 16.99
C ALA A 133 13.05 17.44 17.03
N ALA A 134 13.44 16.33 16.41
CA ALA A 134 14.79 15.76 16.45
C ALA A 134 15.93 16.78 16.22
N PRO A 135 15.94 17.64 15.18
CA PRO A 135 17.03 18.61 14.97
C PRO A 135 17.23 19.59 16.11
N PHE A 136 16.15 19.97 16.80
CA PHE A 136 16.18 20.94 17.89
C PHE A 136 16.57 20.26 19.20
N VAL A 137 15.91 19.15 19.52
CA VAL A 137 16.14 18.39 20.76
C VAL A 137 17.55 17.79 20.80
N LEU A 138 18.04 17.27 19.66
CA LEU A 138 19.35 16.64 19.56
C LEU A 138 20.47 17.62 19.11
N GLY A 139 20.15 18.92 19.04
CA GLY A 139 21.13 20.00 18.88
C GLY A 139 21.88 20.02 17.54
N TYR A 140 21.30 19.45 16.47
CA TYR A 140 21.95 19.43 15.16
C TYR A 140 21.36 20.42 14.14
N ALA A 141 20.30 21.15 14.48
CA ALA A 141 19.64 22.13 13.61
C ALA A 141 20.62 23.09 12.91
N LYS A 142 21.51 23.75 13.66
CA LYS A 142 22.49 24.70 13.12
C LYS A 142 23.74 24.04 12.54
N ARG A 143 24.06 22.82 12.98
CA ARG A 143 25.31 22.11 12.64
C ARG A 143 25.16 21.18 11.44
N SER A 144 23.94 20.82 11.09
CA SER A 144 23.61 19.98 9.94
C SER A 144 22.26 20.45 9.36
N PRO A 145 22.22 21.69 8.81
CA PRO A 145 20.97 22.35 8.45
C PRO A 145 20.19 21.63 7.35
N LEU A 146 20.88 20.97 6.40
CA LEU A 146 20.22 20.18 5.36
C LEU A 146 19.48 18.96 5.96
N ALA A 147 20.15 18.20 6.83
CA ALA A 147 19.52 17.06 7.52
C ALA A 147 18.37 17.53 8.42
N ALA A 148 18.55 18.65 9.11
CA ALA A 148 17.50 19.25 9.93
C ALA A 148 16.27 19.64 9.10
N LEU A 149 16.47 20.30 7.96
CA LEU A 149 15.39 20.67 7.05
C LEU A 149 14.68 19.43 6.51
N ILE A 150 15.42 18.43 6.04
CA ILE A 150 14.84 17.20 5.50
C ILE A 150 14.03 16.46 6.57
N HIS A 151 14.58 16.26 7.77
CA HIS A 151 13.84 15.57 8.84
C HIS A 151 12.56 16.31 9.23
N ALA A 152 12.62 17.65 9.35
CA ALA A 152 11.45 18.44 9.69
C ALA A 152 10.41 18.47 8.57
N ALA A 153 10.83 18.63 7.32
CA ALA A 153 9.95 18.64 6.16
C ALA A 153 9.28 17.28 5.96
N THR A 154 10.04 16.18 6.07
CA THR A 154 9.49 14.82 5.98
C THR A 154 8.53 14.53 7.15
N GLY A 155 8.87 14.96 8.36
CA GLY A 155 7.97 14.82 9.51
C GLY A 155 6.64 15.56 9.31
N ALA A 156 6.69 16.79 8.80
CA ALA A 156 5.49 17.56 8.48
C ALA A 156 4.67 16.91 7.34
N ALA A 157 5.34 16.46 6.28
CA ALA A 157 4.71 15.76 5.17
C ALA A 157 4.04 14.45 5.62
N THR A 158 4.64 13.73 6.58
CA THR A 158 4.08 12.50 7.14
C THR A 158 2.80 12.78 7.92
N ILE A 159 2.78 13.81 8.78
CA ILE A 159 1.57 14.24 9.48
C ILE A 159 0.48 14.62 8.47
N LEU A 160 0.81 15.48 7.49
CA LEU A 160 -0.15 15.92 6.48
C LEU A 160 -0.68 14.75 5.64
N GLY A 161 0.18 13.82 5.26
CA GLY A 161 -0.20 12.59 4.57
C GLY A 161 -1.17 11.77 5.42
N SER A 162 -0.83 11.54 6.68
CA SER A 162 -1.65 10.78 7.62
C SER A 162 -3.05 11.38 7.80
N LEU A 163 -3.17 12.71 7.91
CA LEU A 163 -4.46 13.40 8.00
C LEU A 163 -5.36 13.22 6.78
N LEU A 164 -4.79 12.84 5.63
CA LEU A 164 -5.48 12.77 4.33
C LEU A 164 -5.58 11.35 3.77
N THR A 165 -4.98 10.37 4.44
CA THR A 165 -4.89 8.99 3.96
C THR A 165 -6.18 8.21 4.21
N ASP A 166 -6.69 7.58 3.16
CA ASP A 166 -7.68 6.51 3.34
C ASP A 166 -6.96 5.27 3.87
N TYR A 167 -6.81 5.17 5.18
CA TYR A 167 -6.16 4.03 5.81
C TYR A 167 -6.99 2.76 5.63
N ARG A 168 -6.40 1.71 5.05
CA ARG A 168 -7.10 0.44 4.81
C ARG A 168 -6.28 -0.78 5.16
N ALA A 169 -6.87 -1.66 5.98
CA ALA A 169 -6.30 -2.92 6.39
C ALA A 169 -6.55 -4.05 5.38
N VAL A 170 -5.68 -5.06 5.35
CA VAL A 170 -5.94 -6.30 4.58
C VAL A 170 -6.57 -7.39 5.45
N ARG A 171 -6.04 -7.61 6.67
CA ARG A 171 -6.53 -8.68 7.56
C ARG A 171 -7.42 -8.17 8.70
N GLY A 172 -7.33 -6.89 9.03
CA GLY A 172 -7.98 -6.33 10.21
C GLY A 172 -7.32 -6.81 11.51
N VAL A 173 -5.99 -6.91 11.54
CA VAL A 173 -5.22 -7.34 12.73
C VAL A 173 -5.65 -6.53 13.97
N GLY A 174 -5.84 -7.20 15.10
CA GLY A 174 -6.27 -6.58 16.35
C GLY A 174 -7.78 -6.28 16.46
N ARG A 175 -8.57 -6.51 15.40
CA ARG A 175 -10.03 -6.42 15.49
C ARG A 175 -10.60 -7.73 16.06
N ARG A 176 -11.40 -7.62 17.12
CA ARG A 176 -12.21 -8.76 17.59
C ARG A 176 -13.22 -9.15 16.51
N ALA A 177 -13.34 -10.45 16.22
CA ALA A 177 -14.45 -10.96 15.43
C ALA A 177 -15.75 -10.56 16.14
N ARG A 178 -16.72 -9.99 15.39
CA ARG A 178 -18.06 -9.83 15.93
C ARG A 178 -18.63 -11.25 16.02
N ILE A 179 -18.72 -11.79 17.23
CA ILE A 179 -19.56 -12.96 17.48
C ILE A 179 -20.98 -12.42 17.33
N ALA A 180 -21.64 -12.83 16.24
CA ALA A 180 -23.05 -12.57 15.98
C ALA A 180 -23.90 -13.55 16.77
#